data_AF-A0A847M749-F1
#
_entry.id   AF-A0A847M749-F1
#
_cell.length_a   1.000
_cell.length_b   1.000
_cell.length_c   1.000
_cell.angle_alpha   90.00
_cell.angle_beta   90.00
_cell.angle_gamma   90.00
#
_symmetry.space_group_name_H-M   'P 1'
#
loop_
_entity.id
_entity.type
_entity.pdbx_description
1 polymer ?
#
loop_
_entity_poly.entity_id
_entity_poly.type
_entity_poly.pdbx_seq_one_letter_code
_entity_poly.pdbx_strand_id
1 'polypeptide(L)'
;MRPPAPRPGRISGTALPLGVHLSNGAYGTAHSLHLVLGGAYIISLGAIAMALTYVEVWVLQLLTGLPLSSMLLSFAVPMDQEGLQIWEAVISILPFVNFILMLRLSAMSGYHAAEHKVVTAIEHFGHLRYEDVVEMPRVHPRCGTVLLFGLIPTLLVAYPMWYVHPTAAILVALLGWHFRYHTGYFVQNHFTTKTPTPAQLMAGIRAGQTLLDRWREDPTRQVPWLRSLWIRGIPQMLMGLYIAQLIWGYVYANLHLWLDF
;
A
#
# COMPACT_ATOMS: atom_id res chain seq x y z
N MET A 1 -17.46 -38.12 4.70
CA MET A 1 -16.71 -36.84 4.68
C MET A 1 -17.70 -35.74 5.02
N ARG A 2 -17.40 -34.86 5.99
CA ARG A 2 -18.27 -33.69 6.25
C ARG A 2 -18.19 -32.76 5.03
N PRO A 3 -19.32 -32.20 4.55
CA PRO A 3 -19.26 -31.20 3.49
C PRO A 3 -18.37 -30.03 3.95
N PRO A 4 -17.61 -29.39 3.03
CA PRO A 4 -16.83 -28.22 3.38
C PRO A 4 -17.77 -27.18 3.98
N ALA A 5 -17.37 -26.59 5.10
CA ALA A 5 -18.15 -25.53 5.73
C ALA A 5 -18.41 -24.42 4.71
N PRO A 6 -19.63 -23.87 4.63
CA PRO A 6 -19.94 -22.80 3.69
C PRO A 6 -19.01 -21.61 3.95
N ARG A 7 -18.56 -20.95 2.89
CA ARG A 7 -17.53 -19.89 2.94
C ARG A 7 -18.12 -18.54 2.53
N PRO A 8 -17.68 -17.42 3.13
CA PRO A 8 -18.22 -16.07 2.87
C PRO A 8 -17.88 -15.48 1.50
N GLY A 9 -17.52 -16.30 0.51
CA GLY A 9 -17.06 -15.87 -0.81
C GLY A 9 -15.71 -15.16 -0.75
N ARG A 10 -15.47 -14.26 -1.72
CA ARG A 10 -14.18 -13.54 -1.85
C ARG A 10 -14.07 -12.43 -0.81
N ILE A 11 -13.08 -12.56 0.08
CA ILE A 11 -12.77 -11.55 1.11
C ILE A 11 -11.71 -10.58 0.58
N SER A 12 -11.93 -9.29 0.79
CA SER A 12 -10.93 -8.23 0.70
C SER A 12 -10.56 -7.75 2.09
N GLY A 13 -9.28 -7.44 2.30
CA GLY A 13 -8.81 -6.82 3.52
C GLY A 13 -8.04 -5.54 3.26
N THR A 14 -8.03 -4.69 4.29
CA THR A 14 -7.31 -3.43 4.33
C THR A 14 -6.69 -3.28 5.72
N ALA A 15 -5.37 -3.16 5.78
CA ALA A 15 -4.68 -2.78 7.00
C ALA A 15 -5.02 -1.33 7.37
N LEU A 16 -5.35 -1.09 8.65
CA LEU A 16 -5.70 0.24 9.16
C LEU A 16 -4.78 0.60 10.33
N PRO A 17 -4.60 1.89 10.65
CA PRO A 17 -3.89 2.26 11.86
C PRO A 17 -4.60 1.63 13.05
N LEU A 18 -3.89 0.82 13.84
CA LEU A 18 -4.45 0.12 15.01
C LEU A 18 -5.48 -0.99 14.71
N GLY A 19 -5.58 -1.50 13.48
CA GLY A 19 -6.53 -2.58 13.20
C GLY A 19 -6.54 -3.11 11.77
N VAL A 20 -7.59 -3.88 11.44
CA VAL A 20 -7.81 -4.47 10.12
C VAL A 20 -9.28 -4.32 9.75
N HIS A 21 -9.54 -3.87 8.54
CA HIS A 21 -10.86 -3.96 7.91
C HIS A 21 -10.91 -5.19 7.00
N LEU A 22 -11.92 -6.03 7.16
CA LEU A 22 -12.23 -7.13 6.24
C LEU A 22 -13.63 -6.93 5.69
N SER A 23 -13.83 -7.34 4.44
CA SER A 23 -15.11 -7.23 3.75
C SER A 23 -15.28 -8.32 2.71
N ASN A 24 -16.48 -8.89 2.60
CA ASN A 24 -16.85 -9.74 1.47
C ASN A 24 -17.69 -9.00 0.41
N GLY A 25 -17.88 -7.69 0.57
CA GLY A 25 -18.74 -6.86 -0.28
C GLY A 25 -20.17 -6.72 0.23
N ALA A 26 -20.71 -7.69 0.96
CA ALA A 26 -22.03 -7.57 1.61
C ALA A 26 -21.91 -7.08 3.07
N TYR A 27 -20.81 -7.43 3.72
CA TYR A 27 -20.46 -7.05 5.09
C TYR A 27 -19.03 -6.51 5.13
N GLY A 28 -18.79 -5.55 6.03
CA GLY A 28 -17.48 -4.98 6.33
C GLY A 28 -17.32 -4.81 7.83
N THR A 29 -16.09 -4.84 8.35
CA THR A 29 -15.85 -4.90 9.81
C THR A 29 -15.58 -3.55 10.47
N ALA A 30 -14.95 -2.63 9.76
CA ALA A 30 -14.57 -1.31 10.29
C ALA A 30 -15.60 -0.22 9.97
N HIS A 31 -15.68 0.80 10.82
CA HIS A 31 -16.50 1.99 10.58
C HIS A 31 -15.82 2.96 9.59
N SER A 32 -16.60 3.79 8.91
CA SER A 32 -16.13 4.73 7.87
C SER A 32 -15.00 5.64 8.34
N LEU A 33 -15.06 6.18 9.57
CA LEU A 33 -14.01 7.05 10.09
C LEU A 33 -12.65 6.34 10.16
N HIS A 34 -12.62 5.07 10.54
CA HIS A 34 -11.37 4.31 10.65
C HIS A 34 -10.74 4.07 9.26
N LEU A 35 -11.57 3.87 8.24
CA LEU A 35 -11.15 3.77 6.84
C LEU A 35 -10.60 5.10 6.31
N VAL A 36 -11.25 6.23 6.65
CA VAL A 36 -10.73 7.58 6.36
C VAL A 36 -9.38 7.78 7.02
N LEU A 37 -9.23 7.41 8.29
CA LEU A 37 -7.94 7.47 8.98
C LEU A 37 -6.88 6.57 8.31
N GLY A 38 -7.28 5.41 7.78
CA GLY A 38 -6.41 4.56 6.97
C GLY A 38 -5.84 5.26 5.74
N GLY A 39 -6.71 5.93 4.96
CA GLY A 39 -6.27 6.75 3.83
C GLY A 39 -5.34 7.89 4.26
N ALA A 40 -5.72 8.63 5.30
CA ALA A 40 -4.93 9.75 5.80
C ALA A 40 -3.54 9.31 6.30
N TYR A 41 -3.47 8.11 6.91
CA TYR A 41 -2.22 7.52 7.39
C TYR A 41 -1.25 7.23 6.24
N ILE A 42 -1.73 6.70 5.11
CA ILE A 42 -0.89 6.40 3.94
C ILE A 42 -0.25 7.68 3.39
N ILE A 43 -1.03 8.76 3.20
CA ILE A 43 -0.47 10.05 2.76
C ILE A 43 0.52 10.59 3.79
N SER A 44 0.22 10.46 5.08
CA SER A 44 1.12 10.96 6.12
C SER A 44 2.47 10.22 6.14
N LEU A 45 2.49 8.91 5.91
CA LEU A 45 3.74 8.17 5.68
C LEU A 45 4.47 8.66 4.43
N GLY A 46 3.74 8.96 3.35
CA GLY A 46 4.29 9.54 2.13
C GLY A 46 4.90 10.92 2.34
N ALA A 47 4.24 11.78 3.13
CA ALA A 47 4.76 13.09 3.47
C ALA A 47 6.04 12.99 4.31
N ILE A 48 6.05 12.14 5.34
CA ILE A 48 7.26 11.90 6.14
C ILE A 48 8.40 11.36 5.27
N ALA A 49 8.11 10.42 4.36
CA ALA A 49 9.09 9.90 3.41
C ALA A 49 9.61 10.98 2.45
N MET A 50 8.77 11.90 1.99
CA MET A 50 9.18 13.02 1.16
C MET A 50 10.08 13.99 1.92
N ALA A 51 9.76 14.31 3.18
CA ALA A 51 10.60 15.14 4.02
C ALA A 51 11.98 14.49 4.25
N LEU A 52 12.03 13.19 4.54
CA LEU A 52 13.29 12.44 4.62
C LEU A 52 14.08 12.52 3.32
N THR A 53 13.41 12.30 2.18
CA THR A 53 14.03 12.37 0.86
C THR A 53 14.63 13.74 0.58
N TYR A 54 13.91 14.82 0.93
CA TYR A 54 14.42 16.17 0.79
C TYR A 54 15.69 16.39 1.62
N VAL A 55 15.72 15.92 2.87
CA VAL A 55 16.91 16.02 3.74
C VAL A 55 18.09 15.25 3.15
N GLU A 56 17.89 14.02 2.68
CA GLU A 56 18.92 13.20 2.04
C GLU A 56 19.49 13.89 0.78
N VAL A 57 18.60 14.38 -0.09
CA VAL A 57 18.97 15.08 -1.31
C VAL A 57 19.70 16.39 -1.02
N TRP A 58 19.26 17.14 -0.01
CA TRP A 58 19.92 18.37 0.42
C TRP A 58 21.35 18.10 0.92
N VAL A 59 21.54 17.06 1.74
CA VAL A 59 22.88 16.64 2.17
C VAL A 59 23.76 16.24 0.99
N LEU A 60 23.23 15.47 0.04
CA LEU A 60 23.98 15.10 -1.18
C LEU A 60 24.34 16.32 -2.04
N GLN A 61 23.46 17.31 -2.13
CA GLN A 61 23.72 18.58 -2.79
C GLN A 61 24.87 19.33 -2.11
N LEU A 62 24.94 19.38 -0.77
CA LEU A 62 26.07 19.99 -0.05
C LEU A 62 27.41 19.30 -0.35
N LEU A 63 27.40 17.97 -0.53
CA LEU A 63 28.61 17.18 -0.77
C LEU A 63 29.08 17.25 -2.23
N THR A 64 28.15 17.31 -3.18
CA THR A 64 28.44 17.22 -4.62
C THR A 64 28.49 18.58 -5.32
N GLY A 65 27.86 19.61 -4.74
CA GLY A 65 27.67 20.92 -5.38
C GLY A 65 26.61 20.92 -6.50
N LEU A 66 25.96 19.79 -6.78
CA LEU A 66 24.93 19.68 -7.81
C LEU A 66 23.56 20.17 -7.31
N PRO A 67 22.69 20.73 -8.17
CA PRO A 67 21.39 21.25 -7.78
C PRO A 67 20.32 20.14 -7.59
N LEU A 68 20.64 19.13 -6.77
CA LEU A 68 19.82 17.92 -6.63
C LEU A 68 18.44 18.21 -6.00
N SER A 69 18.35 19.17 -5.08
CA SER A 69 17.06 19.55 -4.48
C SER A 69 16.12 20.19 -5.50
N SER A 70 16.66 20.91 -6.48
CA SER A 70 15.88 21.47 -7.60
C SER A 70 15.34 20.37 -8.51
N MET A 71 16.11 19.30 -8.72
CA MET A 71 15.68 18.12 -9.48
C MET A 71 14.54 17.38 -8.76
N LEU A 72 14.65 17.18 -7.44
CA LEU A 72 13.58 16.55 -6.65
C LEU A 72 12.26 17.32 -6.72
N LEU A 73 12.33 18.65 -6.69
CA LEU A 73 11.16 19.53 -6.75
C LEU A 73 10.67 19.78 -8.18
N SER A 74 11.30 19.16 -9.18
CA SER A 74 11.01 19.34 -10.60
C SER A 74 11.04 20.81 -11.04
N PHE A 75 11.88 21.64 -10.43
CA PHE A 75 12.18 22.95 -10.99
C PHE A 75 13.01 22.72 -12.25
N ALA A 76 12.67 23.41 -13.34
CA ALA A 76 13.31 23.20 -14.64
C ALA A 76 14.84 23.35 -14.54
N VAL A 77 15.55 22.23 -14.57
CA VAL A 77 17.00 22.17 -14.74
C VAL A 77 17.24 21.85 -16.22
N PRO A 78 18.02 22.63 -16.98
CA PRO A 78 18.47 22.22 -18.31
C PRO A 78 19.32 20.95 -18.18
N MET A 79 18.84 19.84 -18.74
CA MET A 79 19.43 18.50 -18.60
C MET A 79 20.25 18.12 -19.84
N ASP A 80 21.30 18.90 -20.14
CA ASP A 80 22.21 18.61 -21.28
C ASP A 80 23.47 17.83 -20.87
N GLN A 81 23.63 17.47 -19.59
CA GLN A 81 24.79 16.73 -19.10
C GLN A 81 24.43 15.26 -18.81
N GLU A 82 25.11 14.32 -19.48
CA GLU A 82 24.91 12.86 -19.31
C GLU A 82 24.99 12.40 -17.83
N GLY A 83 25.78 13.09 -16.99
CA GLY A 83 25.90 12.78 -15.57
C GLY A 83 24.65 13.09 -14.73
N LEU A 84 23.78 13.99 -15.18
CA LEU A 84 22.56 14.39 -14.44
C LEU A 84 21.43 13.38 -14.60
N GLN A 85 21.41 12.61 -15.68
CA GLN A 85 20.36 11.62 -15.96
C GLN A 85 20.33 10.49 -14.91
N ILE A 86 21.51 10.05 -14.44
CA ILE A 86 21.59 9.03 -13.37
C ILE A 86 21.03 9.60 -12.06
N TRP A 87 21.37 10.86 -11.73
CA TRP A 87 20.84 11.53 -10.55
C TRP A 87 19.32 11.68 -10.59
N GLU A 88 18.76 12.06 -11.75
CA GLU A 88 17.31 12.13 -11.95
C GLU A 88 16.63 10.77 -11.72
N ALA A 89 17.19 9.69 -12.26
CA ALA A 89 16.67 8.34 -12.05
C ALA A 89 16.73 7.92 -10.56
N VAL A 90 17.83 8.23 -9.87
CA VAL A 90 17.98 7.92 -8.44
C VAL A 90 17.00 8.74 -7.59
N ILE A 91 16.94 10.06 -7.81
CA ILE A 91 16.12 10.99 -7.03
C ILE A 91 14.62 10.73 -7.26
N SER A 92 14.21 10.33 -8.46
CA SER A 92 12.80 10.02 -8.76
C SER A 92 12.29 8.76 -8.05
N ILE A 93 13.17 7.77 -7.80
CA ILE A 93 12.82 6.52 -7.11
C ILE A 93 12.95 6.65 -5.58
N LEU A 94 13.81 7.53 -5.09
CA LEU A 94 14.12 7.68 -3.67
C LEU A 94 12.89 7.92 -2.76
N PRO A 95 11.90 8.77 -3.11
CA PRO A 95 10.69 8.94 -2.32
C PRO A 95 9.90 7.64 -2.14
N PHE A 96 9.86 6.79 -3.18
CA PHE A 96 9.17 5.51 -3.12
C PHE A 96 9.91 4.53 -2.19
N VAL A 97 11.25 4.49 -2.24
CA VAL A 97 12.08 3.69 -1.33
C VAL A 97 11.85 4.13 0.12
N ASN A 98 11.89 5.44 0.37
CA ASN A 98 11.64 6.00 1.71
C ASN A 98 10.21 5.76 2.19
N PHE A 99 9.22 5.79 1.30
CA PHE A 99 7.84 5.42 1.65
C PHE A 99 7.74 3.97 2.12
N ILE A 100 8.37 3.04 1.40
CA ILE A 100 8.39 1.63 1.77
C ILE A 100 9.11 1.43 3.12
N LEU A 101 10.20 2.17 3.37
CA LEU A 101 10.88 2.20 4.66
C LEU A 101 9.94 2.68 5.78
N MET A 102 9.28 3.82 5.60
CA MET A 102 8.33 4.38 6.58
C MET A 102 7.18 3.41 6.86
N LEU A 103 6.62 2.78 5.81
CA LEU A 103 5.60 1.75 5.95
C LEU A 103 6.10 0.56 6.77
N ARG A 104 7.32 0.09 6.52
CA ARG A 104 7.93 -1.04 7.24
C ARG A 104 8.13 -0.72 8.73
N LEU A 105 8.64 0.47 9.03
CA LEU A 105 8.86 0.94 10.40
C LEU A 105 7.53 1.12 11.15
N SER A 106 6.48 1.55 10.45
CA SER A 106 5.15 1.74 11.04
C SER A 106 4.52 0.46 11.58
N ALA A 107 3.50 0.59 12.44
CA ALA A 107 2.68 -0.55 12.88
C ALA A 107 1.87 -1.18 11.73
N MET A 108 1.65 -0.44 10.63
CA MET A 108 0.82 -0.86 9.51
C MET A 108 1.32 -2.13 8.84
N SER A 109 2.64 -2.30 8.69
CA SER A 109 3.24 -3.50 8.10
C SER A 109 2.95 -4.78 8.91
N GLY A 110 2.73 -4.66 10.23
CA GLY A 110 2.30 -5.76 11.07
C GLY A 110 0.80 -6.05 10.93
N TYR A 111 -0.04 -5.02 10.92
CA TYR A 111 -1.48 -5.19 10.66
C TYR A 111 -1.76 -5.75 9.25
N HIS A 112 -0.94 -5.38 8.26
CA HIS A 112 -0.99 -5.92 6.90
C HIS A 112 -0.67 -7.42 6.87
N ALA A 113 0.37 -7.85 7.59
CA ALA A 113 0.65 -9.27 7.73
C ALA A 113 -0.49 -10.02 8.42
N ALA A 114 -1.08 -9.44 9.48
CA ALA A 114 -2.22 -10.01 10.19
C ALA A 114 -3.44 -10.16 9.27
N GLU A 115 -3.73 -9.17 8.43
CA GLU A 115 -4.79 -9.22 7.42
C GLU A 115 -4.59 -10.40 6.46
N HIS A 116 -3.40 -10.51 5.84
CA HIS A 116 -3.10 -11.64 4.95
C HIS A 116 -3.25 -13.00 5.62
N LYS A 117 -2.72 -13.15 6.84
CA LYS A 117 -2.81 -14.40 7.59
C LYS A 117 -4.25 -14.79 7.90
N VAL A 118 -5.06 -13.82 8.35
CA VAL A 118 -6.47 -14.04 8.69
C VAL A 118 -7.30 -14.36 7.45
N VAL A 119 -7.13 -13.61 6.36
CA VAL A 119 -7.82 -13.90 5.11
C VAL A 119 -7.46 -15.31 4.62
N THR A 120 -6.18 -15.65 4.62
CA THR A 120 -5.72 -16.98 4.18
C THR A 120 -6.29 -18.09 5.07
N ALA A 121 -6.33 -17.90 6.40
CA ALA A 121 -6.92 -18.86 7.32
C ALA A 121 -8.43 -19.05 7.04
N ILE A 122 -9.18 -17.98 6.77
CA ILE A 122 -10.60 -18.10 6.40
C ILE A 122 -10.76 -18.85 5.08
N GLU A 123 -9.93 -18.57 4.09
CA GLU A 123 -10.01 -19.22 2.77
C GLU A 123 -9.61 -20.69 2.81
N HIS A 124 -8.63 -21.03 3.64
CA HIS A 124 -8.11 -22.38 3.77
C HIS A 124 -9.00 -23.24 4.69
N PHE A 125 -9.31 -22.74 5.89
CA PHE A 125 -9.98 -23.51 6.94
C PHE A 125 -11.46 -23.15 7.17
N GLY A 126 -11.90 -21.96 6.78
CA GLY A 126 -13.26 -21.46 7.06
C GLY A 126 -13.50 -21.06 8.53
N HIS A 127 -12.45 -21.06 9.35
CA HIS A 127 -12.49 -20.70 10.77
C HIS A 127 -11.19 -20.02 11.21
N LEU A 128 -11.19 -19.48 12.42
CA LEU A 128 -10.08 -18.68 12.95
C LEU A 128 -9.69 -19.17 14.35
N ARG A 129 -8.83 -20.18 14.41
CA ARG A 129 -8.09 -20.53 15.64
C ARG A 129 -6.74 -19.83 15.60
N TYR A 130 -6.25 -19.40 16.75
CA TYR A 130 -5.00 -18.64 16.84
C TYR A 130 -3.81 -19.41 16.24
N GLU A 131 -3.69 -20.70 16.59
CA GLU A 131 -2.65 -21.61 16.08
C GLU A 131 -2.65 -21.71 14.55
N ASP A 132 -3.83 -21.85 13.94
CA ASP A 132 -3.97 -21.93 12.49
C ASP A 132 -3.57 -20.62 11.79
N VAL A 133 -3.92 -19.48 12.38
CA VAL A 133 -3.67 -18.16 11.80
C VAL A 133 -2.20 -17.78 11.92
N VAL A 134 -1.52 -18.18 13.01
CA VAL A 134 -0.08 -17.95 13.19
C VAL A 134 0.72 -18.63 12.09
N GLU A 135 0.35 -19.85 11.70
CA GLU A 135 1.08 -20.63 10.67
C GLU A 135 0.83 -20.14 9.24
N MET A 136 -0.17 -19.27 9.03
CA MET A 136 -0.44 -18.75 7.69
C MET A 136 0.69 -17.85 7.17
N PRO A 137 0.94 -17.86 5.84
CA PRO A 137 1.95 -17.02 5.23
C PRO A 137 1.59 -15.54 5.36
N ARG A 138 2.62 -14.70 5.42
CA ARG A 138 2.45 -13.23 5.34
C ARG A 138 2.19 -12.73 3.92
N VAL A 139 2.29 -13.61 2.93
CA VAL A 139 2.20 -13.29 1.51
C VAL A 139 0.85 -13.74 1.00
N HIS A 140 0.19 -12.88 0.21
CA HIS A 140 -1.13 -13.16 -0.33
C HIS A 140 -1.22 -12.84 -1.84
N PRO A 141 -1.77 -13.74 -2.69
CA PRO A 141 -1.84 -13.56 -4.15
C PRO A 141 -2.66 -12.37 -4.60
N ARG A 142 -3.62 -11.94 -3.78
CA ARG A 142 -4.54 -10.84 -4.12
C ARG A 142 -4.22 -9.54 -3.40
N CYS A 143 -3.04 -9.44 -2.79
CA CYS A 143 -2.56 -8.21 -2.17
C CYS A 143 -2.35 -7.12 -3.24
N GLY A 144 -2.67 -5.86 -2.90
CA GLY A 144 -2.41 -4.71 -3.77
C GLY A 144 -0.94 -4.54 -4.14
N THR A 145 0.00 -5.04 -3.34
CA THR A 145 1.44 -5.07 -3.68
C THR A 145 1.72 -5.90 -4.93
N VAL A 146 1.02 -7.02 -5.15
CA VAL A 146 1.17 -7.82 -6.39
C VAL A 146 0.72 -7.02 -7.61
N LEU A 147 -0.41 -6.33 -7.49
CA LEU A 147 -0.92 -5.47 -8.56
C LEU A 147 0.05 -4.31 -8.85
N LEU A 148 0.48 -3.60 -7.81
CA LEU A 148 1.39 -2.47 -7.92
C LEU A 148 2.69 -2.86 -8.62
N PHE A 149 3.32 -3.96 -8.22
CA PHE A 149 4.58 -4.41 -8.82
C PHE A 149 4.42 -5.05 -10.20
N GLY A 150 3.19 -5.35 -10.63
CA GLY A 150 2.88 -5.63 -12.03
C GLY A 150 2.72 -4.37 -12.90
N LEU A 151 2.31 -3.25 -12.30
CA LEU A 151 2.07 -1.98 -13.00
C LEU A 151 3.29 -1.05 -13.02
N ILE A 152 4.16 -1.10 -12.01
CA ILE A 152 5.36 -0.25 -11.92
C ILE A 152 6.23 -0.32 -13.18
N PRO A 153 6.58 -1.50 -13.73
CA PRO A 153 7.40 -1.56 -14.96
C PRO A 153 6.72 -0.88 -16.14
N THR A 154 5.39 -0.97 -16.23
CA THR A 154 4.62 -0.28 -17.27
C THR A 154 4.66 1.23 -17.10
N LEU A 155 4.41 1.72 -15.87
CA LEU A 155 4.29 3.15 -15.60
C LEU A 155 5.63 3.89 -15.61
N LEU A 156 6.68 3.29 -15.03
CA LEU A 156 7.97 3.96 -14.84
C LEU A 156 8.95 3.72 -15.99
N VAL A 157 8.80 2.64 -16.75
CA VAL A 157 9.77 2.25 -17.78
C VAL A 157 9.12 2.16 -19.16
N ALA A 158 8.06 1.36 -19.32
CA ALA A 158 7.44 1.18 -20.63
C ALA A 158 6.82 2.47 -21.19
N TYR A 159 6.11 3.25 -20.36
CA TYR A 159 5.43 4.46 -20.80
C TYR A 159 6.39 5.54 -21.33
N PRO A 160 7.47 5.92 -20.60
CA PRO A 160 8.47 6.84 -21.15
C PRO A 160 9.15 6.33 -22.42
N MET A 161 9.39 5.01 -22.52
CA MET A 161 10.06 4.40 -23.68
C MET A 161 9.17 4.28 -24.92
N TRP A 162 7.85 4.39 -24.78
CA TRP A 162 6.89 4.10 -25.86
C TRP A 162 7.14 4.90 -27.14
N TYR A 163 7.51 6.18 -27.01
CA TYR A 163 7.70 7.09 -28.15
C TYR A 163 8.99 6.83 -28.94
N VAL A 164 9.97 6.15 -28.33
CA VAL A 164 11.28 5.89 -28.95
C VAL A 164 11.42 4.41 -29.34
N HIS A 165 10.99 3.50 -28.47
CA HIS A 165 11.14 2.05 -28.62
C HIS A 165 9.85 1.30 -28.21
N PRO A 166 8.78 1.36 -29.02
CA PRO A 166 7.48 0.78 -28.67
C PRO A 166 7.53 -0.74 -28.46
N THR A 167 8.35 -1.46 -29.22
CA THR A 167 8.51 -2.93 -29.06
C THR A 167 9.15 -3.27 -27.71
N ALA A 168 10.20 -2.55 -27.32
CA ALA A 168 10.84 -2.71 -26.01
C ALA A 168 9.88 -2.35 -24.87
N ALA A 169 9.09 -1.28 -25.03
CA ALA A 169 8.07 -0.88 -24.05
C ALA A 169 7.02 -1.99 -23.84
N ILE A 170 6.52 -2.60 -24.92
CA ILE A 170 5.58 -3.74 -24.83
C ILE A 170 6.23 -4.90 -24.08
N LEU A 171 7.48 -5.25 -24.42
CA LEU A 171 8.21 -6.33 -23.75
C LEU A 171 8.35 -6.06 -22.25
N VAL A 172 8.74 -4.84 -21.85
CA VAL A 172 8.85 -4.46 -20.43
C VAL A 172 7.51 -4.59 -19.72
N ALA A 173 6.41 -4.10 -20.31
CA ALA A 173 5.08 -4.22 -19.71
C ALA A 173 4.64 -5.69 -19.55
N LEU A 174 4.88 -6.52 -20.57
CA LEU A 174 4.56 -7.95 -20.53
C LEU A 174 5.39 -8.70 -19.49
N LEU A 175 6.70 -8.44 -19.43
CA LEU A 175 7.59 -9.04 -18.43
C LEU A 175 7.20 -8.59 -17.02
N GLY A 176 6.93 -7.30 -16.81
CA GLY A 176 6.47 -6.77 -15.53
C GLY A 176 5.19 -7.46 -15.05
N TRP A 177 4.20 -7.57 -15.94
CA TRP A 177 2.97 -8.30 -15.63
C TRP A 177 3.20 -9.80 -15.39
N HIS A 178 4.06 -10.45 -16.18
CA HIS A 178 4.38 -11.87 -16.04
C HIS A 178 5.03 -12.17 -14.68
N PHE A 179 6.01 -11.36 -14.26
CA PHE A 179 6.76 -11.56 -13.03
C PHE A 179 6.11 -10.97 -11.77
N ARG A 180 4.92 -10.35 -11.88
CA ARG A 180 4.25 -9.62 -10.78
C ARG A 180 4.07 -10.42 -9.48
N TYR A 181 3.86 -11.74 -9.57
CA TYR A 181 3.73 -12.58 -8.37
C TYR A 181 5.08 -12.79 -7.69
N HIS A 182 6.15 -13.01 -8.45
CA HIS A 182 7.49 -13.17 -7.89
C HIS A 182 7.95 -11.89 -7.20
N THR A 183 7.86 -10.75 -7.89
CA THR A 183 8.24 -9.44 -7.35
C THR A 183 7.32 -9.03 -6.21
N GLY A 184 6.00 -9.18 -6.38
CA GLY A 184 5.01 -8.86 -5.35
C GLY A 184 5.15 -9.71 -4.09
N TYR A 185 5.50 -10.99 -4.21
CA TYR A 185 5.72 -11.88 -3.06
C TYR A 185 7.00 -11.55 -2.32
N PHE A 186 8.08 -11.31 -3.08
CA PHE A 186 9.34 -10.84 -2.53
C PHE A 186 9.12 -9.55 -1.73
N VAL A 187 8.42 -8.57 -2.31
CA VAL A 187 8.19 -7.28 -1.66
C VAL A 187 7.30 -7.40 -0.43
N GLN A 188 6.24 -8.22 -0.49
CA GLN A 188 5.41 -8.50 0.67
C GLN A 188 6.22 -9.06 1.82
N ASN A 189 7.04 -10.09 1.57
CA ASN A 189 7.74 -10.78 2.65
C ASN A 189 8.85 -9.93 3.30
N HIS A 190 9.51 -9.08 2.50
CA HIS A 190 10.72 -8.35 2.92
C HIS A 190 10.49 -6.88 3.23
N PHE A 191 9.43 -6.25 2.71
CA PHE A 191 9.25 -4.80 2.81
C PHE A 191 7.88 -4.39 3.34
N THR A 192 6.79 -4.75 2.64
CA THR A 192 5.45 -4.23 2.96
C THR A 192 4.74 -4.98 4.08
N THR A 193 5.31 -6.09 4.56
CA THR A 193 4.87 -6.80 5.77
C THR A 193 6.02 -7.08 6.73
N LYS A 194 5.70 -7.21 8.02
CA LYS A 194 6.58 -7.77 9.06
C LYS A 194 5.82 -8.77 9.92
N THR A 195 6.52 -9.59 10.69
CA THR A 195 5.86 -10.52 11.63
C THR A 195 4.92 -9.73 12.54
N PRO A 196 3.61 -10.05 12.55
CA PRO A 196 2.66 -9.33 13.38
C PRO A 196 2.92 -9.65 14.86
N THR A 197 2.75 -8.67 15.72
CA THR A 197 2.71 -8.94 17.17
C THR A 197 1.45 -9.73 17.53
N PRO A 198 1.40 -10.44 18.67
CA PRO A 198 0.20 -11.14 19.10
C PRO A 198 -1.04 -10.23 19.15
N ALA A 199 -0.88 -8.97 19.59
CA ALA A 199 -1.96 -8.00 19.61
C ALA A 199 -2.47 -7.63 18.20
N GLN A 200 -1.58 -7.46 17.24
CA GLN A 200 -1.93 -7.18 15.84
C GLN A 200 -2.64 -8.38 15.19
N LEU A 201 -2.13 -9.59 15.43
CA LEU A 201 -2.75 -10.81 14.92
C LEU A 201 -4.15 -11.01 15.51
N MET A 202 -4.30 -10.80 16.81
CA MET A 202 -5.60 -10.87 17.48
C MET A 202 -6.57 -9.80 16.98
N ALA A 203 -6.10 -8.58 16.65
CA ALA A 203 -6.94 -7.57 16.03
C ALA A 203 -7.47 -8.03 14.67
N GLY A 204 -6.62 -8.67 13.85
CA GLY A 204 -7.04 -9.30 12.60
C GLY A 204 -8.05 -10.41 12.82
N ILE A 205 -7.79 -11.33 13.77
CA ILE A 205 -8.70 -12.44 14.10
C ILE A 205 -10.08 -11.92 14.54
N ARG A 206 -10.13 -10.88 15.39
CA ARG A 206 -11.39 -10.26 15.81
C ARG A 206 -12.17 -9.67 14.62
N ALA A 207 -11.48 -9.02 13.68
CA ALA A 207 -12.12 -8.53 12.46
C ALA A 207 -12.67 -9.69 11.63
N GLY A 208 -11.88 -10.77 11.47
CA GLY A 208 -12.31 -11.97 10.75
C GLY A 208 -13.51 -12.67 11.38
N GLN A 209 -13.53 -12.82 12.71
CA GLN A 209 -14.67 -13.37 13.45
C GLN A 209 -15.91 -12.50 13.26
N THR A 210 -15.79 -11.18 13.43
CA THR A 210 -16.88 -10.23 13.18
C THR A 210 -17.46 -10.38 11.77
N LEU A 211 -16.62 -10.56 10.75
CA LEU A 211 -17.08 -10.77 9.38
C LEU A 211 -17.82 -12.10 9.22
N LEU A 212 -17.26 -13.18 9.76
CA LEU A 212 -17.84 -14.52 9.70
C LEU A 212 -19.18 -14.59 10.42
N ASP A 213 -19.30 -13.97 11.60
CA ASP A 213 -20.52 -13.99 12.39
C ASP A 213 -21.65 -13.24 11.66
N ARG A 214 -21.37 -12.03 11.16
CA ARG A 214 -22.34 -11.27 10.32
C ARG A 214 -22.76 -12.01 9.06
N TRP A 215 -21.83 -12.71 8.43
CA TRP A 215 -22.14 -13.50 7.24
C TRP A 215 -22.95 -14.75 7.57
N ARG A 216 -22.72 -15.41 8.72
CA ARG A 216 -23.51 -16.57 9.16
C ARG A 216 -24.95 -16.22 9.50
N GLU A 217 -25.21 -14.99 9.95
CA GLU A 217 -26.56 -14.49 10.23
C GLU A 217 -27.42 -14.41 8.96
N ASP A 218 -26.86 -13.96 7.84
CA ASP A 218 -27.54 -13.96 6.54
C ASP A 218 -26.53 -14.22 5.39
N PRO A 219 -26.24 -15.51 5.09
CA PRO A 219 -25.28 -15.89 4.06
C PRO A 219 -25.73 -15.51 2.65
N THR A 220 -27.04 -15.30 2.47
CA THR A 220 -27.69 -15.02 1.18
C THR A 220 -27.74 -13.53 0.85
N ARG A 221 -27.30 -12.67 1.78
CA ARG A 221 -27.33 -11.23 1.60
C ARG A 221 -26.58 -10.80 0.34
N GLN A 222 -27.31 -10.10 -0.53
CA GLN A 222 -26.74 -9.41 -1.68
C GLN A 222 -26.95 -7.92 -1.53
N VAL A 223 -25.97 -7.14 -1.99
CA VAL A 223 -26.06 -5.68 -2.00
C VAL A 223 -25.71 -5.15 -3.39
N PRO A 224 -26.29 -4.01 -3.82
CA PRO A 224 -25.91 -3.37 -5.07
C PRO A 224 -24.40 -3.07 -5.11
N TRP A 225 -23.82 -3.05 -6.31
CA TRP A 225 -22.37 -2.92 -6.49
C TRP A 225 -21.79 -1.64 -5.86
N LEU A 226 -22.49 -0.50 -5.94
CA LEU A 226 -22.11 0.77 -5.30
C LEU A 226 -22.04 0.63 -3.77
N ARG A 227 -23.02 -0.06 -3.18
CA ARG A 227 -23.05 -0.31 -1.74
C ARG A 227 -21.93 -1.27 -1.34
N SER A 228 -21.64 -2.28 -2.16
CA SER A 228 -20.47 -3.15 -1.96
C SER A 228 -19.16 -2.37 -1.99
N LEU A 229 -19.01 -1.42 -2.92
CA LEU A 229 -17.84 -0.56 -2.99
C LEU A 229 -17.66 0.28 -1.71
N TRP A 230 -18.77 0.85 -1.21
CA TRP A 230 -18.79 1.57 0.07
C TRP A 230 -18.44 0.68 1.26
N ILE A 231 -18.99 -0.54 1.32
CA ILE A 231 -18.74 -1.50 2.40
C ILE A 231 -17.29 -1.99 2.41
N ARG A 232 -16.65 -2.09 1.24
CA ARG A 232 -15.21 -2.38 1.10
C ARG A 232 -14.32 -1.20 1.52
N GLY A 233 -14.89 -0.01 1.71
CA GLY A 233 -14.19 1.15 2.25
C GLY A 233 -13.42 1.98 1.23
N ILE A 234 -13.57 1.73 -0.08
CA ILE A 234 -12.80 2.44 -1.13
C ILE A 234 -13.07 3.95 -1.09
N PRO A 235 -14.33 4.44 -1.11
CA PRO A 235 -14.61 5.89 -1.05
C PRO A 235 -14.04 6.55 0.21
N GLN A 236 -14.13 5.87 1.36
CA GLN A 236 -13.66 6.38 2.65
C GLN A 236 -12.13 6.50 2.67
N MET A 237 -11.42 5.50 2.16
CA MET A 237 -9.96 5.58 2.02
C MET A 237 -9.55 6.71 1.09
N LEU A 238 -10.21 6.85 -0.07
CA LEU A 238 -9.94 7.95 -1.02
C LEU A 238 -10.19 9.32 -0.38
N MET A 239 -11.25 9.46 0.40
CA MET A 239 -11.52 10.69 1.15
C MET A 239 -10.41 10.99 2.17
N GLY A 240 -9.94 9.97 2.90
CA GLY A 240 -8.81 10.09 3.81
C GLY A 240 -7.52 10.52 3.13
N LEU A 241 -7.20 9.91 1.99
CA LEU A 241 -6.06 10.30 1.15
C LEU A 241 -6.19 11.77 0.73
N TYR A 242 -7.36 12.18 0.22
CA TYR A 242 -7.60 13.55 -0.25
C TYR A 242 -7.46 14.59 0.88
N ILE A 243 -8.10 14.36 2.04
CA ILE A 243 -8.02 15.28 3.19
C ILE A 243 -6.57 15.43 3.66
N ALA A 244 -5.86 14.31 3.85
CA ALA A 244 -4.47 14.37 4.29
C ALA A 244 -3.56 15.08 3.27
N GLN A 245 -3.82 14.90 1.97
CA GLN A 245 -3.08 15.60 0.93
C GLN A 245 -3.28 17.12 1.02
N LEU A 246 -4.50 17.59 1.29
CA LEU A 246 -4.76 19.02 1.50
C LEU A 246 -4.05 19.56 2.74
N ILE A 247 -4.08 18.81 3.85
CA ILE A 247 -3.42 19.19 5.10
C ILE A 247 -1.90 19.28 4.89
N TRP A 248 -1.27 18.24 4.35
CA TRP A 248 0.18 18.25 4.10
C TRP A 248 0.57 19.27 3.03
N GLY A 249 -0.24 19.46 2.00
CA GLY A 249 -0.03 20.51 1.01
C GLY A 249 -0.04 21.90 1.65
N TYR A 250 -0.98 22.16 2.57
CA TYR A 250 -0.99 23.40 3.35
C TYR A 250 0.25 23.54 4.23
N VAL A 251 0.65 22.49 4.94
CA VAL A 251 1.88 22.49 5.76
C VAL A 251 3.12 22.82 4.93
N TYR A 252 3.30 22.16 3.77
CA TYR A 252 4.43 22.41 2.89
C TYR A 252 4.43 23.82 2.29
N ALA A 253 3.26 24.30 1.87
CA ALA A 253 3.13 25.65 1.32
C ALA A 253 3.50 26.72 2.34
N ASN A 254 3.25 26.48 3.62
CA ASN A 254 3.54 27.44 4.70
C ASN A 254 4.86 27.16 5.43
N LEU A 255 5.61 26.12 5.06
CA LEU A 255 6.81 25.68 5.80
C LEU A 255 7.87 26.79 5.91
N HIS A 256 8.00 27.64 4.87
CA HIS A 256 8.91 28.79 4.86
C HIS A 256 8.59 29.79 5.98
N LEU A 257 7.32 30.04 6.27
CA LEU A 257 6.89 30.94 7.35
C LEU A 257 7.35 30.50 8.75
N TRP A 258 7.73 29.22 8.91
CA TRP A 258 8.15 28.63 10.18
C TRP A 258 9.65 28.35 10.26
N LEU A 259 10.35 28.37 9.12
CA LEU A 259 11.78 28.01 9.01
C LEU A 259 12.67 29.17 8.57
N ASP A 260 12.09 30.34 8.30
CA ASP A 260 12.83 31.58 8.10
C ASP A 260 13.38 32.06 9.47
N PHE A 261 14.58 31.59 9.83
CA PHE A 261 15.41 32.10 10.93
C PHE A 261 16.74 32.64 10.41
#